data_AF-A0A359IJL7-F1
#
_entry.id   AF-A0A359IJL7-F1
#
_cell.length_a   1.000
_cell.length_b   1.000
_cell.length_c   1.000
_cell.angle_alpha   90.00
_cell.angle_beta   90.00
_cell.angle_gamma   90.00
#
_symmetry.space_group_name_H-M   'P 1'
#
loop_
_entity.id
_entity.type
_entity.pdbx_description
1 polymer ?
#
loop_
_entity_poly.entity_id
_entity_poly.type
_entity_poly.pdbx_seq_one_letter_code
_entity_poly.pdbx_strand_id
1 'polypeptide(L)'
;MLNNVKVNLKILLEILQKKEILLNEIYNITINQNTVITSEKVNMVMFEEMIKEKRIRIDDINDMDEKFQNIFDNIKKDIARYKENYIEAIRELKKLINENINLKMKIELQEEKNRKVLEKNNS
;
A
#
# COMPACT_ATOMS: atom_id res chain seq x y z
N MET A 1 4.97 -9.80 29.69
CA MET A 1 4.42 -8.64 28.94
C MET A 1 5.38 -8.13 27.86
N LEU A 2 6.65 -7.79 28.17
CA LEU A 2 7.60 -7.23 27.19
C LEU A 2 7.80 -8.09 25.91
N ASN A 3 7.82 -9.42 26.02
CA ASN A 3 7.97 -10.31 24.86
C ASN A 3 6.77 -10.26 23.90
N ASN A 4 5.55 -10.07 24.41
CA ASN A 4 4.35 -10.00 23.56
C ASN A 4 4.36 -8.73 22.69
N VAL A 5 4.76 -7.60 23.27
CA VAL A 5 4.90 -6.33 22.53
C VAL A 5 5.95 -6.44 21.42
N LYS A 6 7.10 -7.09 21.69
CA LYS A 6 8.13 -7.31 20.66
C LYS A 6 7.64 -8.17 19.50
N VAL A 7 6.89 -9.24 19.80
CA VAL A 7 6.29 -10.11 18.77
C VAL A 7 5.28 -9.32 17.93
N ASN A 8 4.38 -8.57 18.57
CA ASN A 8 3.39 -7.77 17.86
C ASN A 8 4.03 -6.66 17.00
N LEU A 9 5.09 -6.00 17.49
CA LEU A 9 5.86 -5.04 16.70
C LEU A 9 6.46 -5.69 15.44
N LYS A 10 6.99 -6.91 15.55
CA LYS A 10 7.51 -7.64 14.40
C LYS A 10 6.40 -7.93 13.38
N ILE A 11 5.22 -8.35 13.84
CA ILE A 11 4.07 -8.59 12.96
C ILE A 11 3.62 -7.30 12.26
N LEU A 12 3.58 -6.17 12.97
CA LEU A 12 3.25 -4.87 12.37
C LEU A 12 4.25 -4.47 11.28
N LEU A 13 5.55 -4.70 11.50
CA LEU A 13 6.58 -4.46 10.49
C LEU A 13 6.38 -5.35 9.26
N GLU A 14 6.13 -6.64 9.46
CA GLU A 14 5.86 -7.59 8.37
C GLU A 14 4.61 -7.19 7.56
N ILE A 15 3.56 -6.70 8.23
CA ILE A 15 2.36 -6.18 7.56
C ILE A 15 2.72 -4.99 6.65
N LEU A 16 3.47 -4.01 7.17
CA LEU A 16 3.86 -2.84 6.39
C LEU A 16 4.77 -3.18 5.20
N GLN A 17 5.68 -4.14 5.36
CA GLN A 17 6.54 -4.63 4.27
C GLN A 17 5.72 -5.34 3.19
N LYS A 18 4.75 -6.17 3.57
CA LYS A 18 3.84 -6.81 2.59
C LYS A 18 2.98 -5.78 1.86
N LYS A 19 2.47 -4.78 2.56
CA LYS A 19 1.74 -3.67 1.93
C LYS A 19 2.61 -2.90 0.94
N GLU A 20 3.88 -2.66 1.26
CA GLU A 20 4.81 -2.00 0.35
C GLU A 20 4.97 -2.79 -0.96
N ILE A 21 5.06 -4.13 -0.89
CA ILE A 21 5.11 -5.00 -2.08
C ILE A 21 3.84 -4.82 -2.91
N LEU A 22 2.66 -4.93 -2.29
CA LEU A 22 1.37 -4.78 -2.99
C LEU A 22 1.20 -3.39 -3.60
N LEU A 23 1.62 -2.33 -2.91
CA LEU A 23 1.59 -0.96 -3.44
C LEU A 23 2.52 -0.80 -4.65
N ASN A 24 3.72 -1.39 -4.63
CA ASN A 24 4.59 -1.38 -5.79
C ASN A 24 3.99 -2.15 -6.98
N GLU A 25 3.32 -3.28 -6.72
CA GLU A 25 2.60 -4.01 -7.77
C GLU A 25 1.46 -3.17 -8.37
N ILE A 26 0.64 -2.52 -7.53
CA ILE A 26 -0.40 -1.59 -7.99
C ILE A 26 0.23 -0.48 -8.84
N TYR A 27 1.31 0.14 -8.37
CA TYR A 27 2.00 1.19 -9.10
C TYR A 27 2.49 0.73 -10.48
N ASN A 28 3.07 -0.47 -10.58
CA ASN A 28 3.50 -1.05 -11.85
C ASN A 28 2.32 -1.31 -12.78
N ILE A 29 1.20 -1.83 -12.28
CA ILE A 29 -0.02 -2.01 -13.08
C ILE A 29 -0.53 -0.66 -13.57
N THR A 30 -0.58 0.36 -12.71
CA THR A 30 -1.02 1.71 -13.06
C THR A 30 -0.10 2.36 -14.11
N ILE A 31 1.21 2.14 -14.06
CA ILE A 31 2.11 2.58 -15.14
C ILE A 31 1.79 1.84 -16.44
N ASN A 32 1.67 0.51 -16.41
CA ASN A 32 1.43 -0.30 -17.61
C ASN A 32 0.07 0.01 -18.25
N GLN A 33 -0.93 0.38 -17.46
CA GLN A 33 -2.20 0.90 -17.95
C GLN A 33 -2.00 2.14 -18.83
N ASN A 34 -1.07 3.04 -18.48
CA ASN A 34 -0.75 4.21 -19.30
C ASN A 34 -0.30 3.79 -20.71
N THR A 35 0.62 2.82 -20.79
CA THR A 35 1.10 2.28 -22.08
C THR A 35 -0.04 1.71 -22.93
N VAL A 36 -0.99 1.00 -22.31
CA VAL A 36 -2.15 0.41 -23.01
C VAL A 36 -3.07 1.50 -23.56
N ILE A 37 -3.38 2.53 -22.76
CA ILE A 37 -4.32 3.59 -23.16
C ILE A 37 -3.70 4.59 -24.14
N THR A 38 -2.37 4.71 -24.19
CA THR A 38 -1.67 5.56 -25.17
C THR A 38 -1.38 4.85 -26.49
N SER A 39 -1.71 3.56 -26.62
CA SER A 39 -1.51 2.81 -27.86
C SER A 39 -2.52 3.22 -28.94
N GLU A 40 -2.18 3.02 -30.22
CA GLU A 40 -3.06 3.36 -31.36
C GLU A 40 -4.44 2.70 -31.27
N LYS A 41 -4.50 1.49 -30.69
CA LYS A 41 -5.74 0.77 -30.44
C LYS A 41 -5.75 0.22 -29.02
N VAL A 42 -6.56 0.83 -28.16
CA VAL A 42 -6.71 0.41 -26.77
C VAL A 42 -7.26 -1.01 -26.69
N ASN A 43 -6.52 -1.91 -26.05
CA ASN A 43 -7.02 -3.24 -25.72
C ASN A 43 -7.85 -3.17 -24.42
N MET A 44 -9.17 -2.99 -24.59
CA MET A 44 -10.09 -2.84 -23.46
C MET A 44 -10.17 -4.09 -22.56
N VAL A 45 -10.01 -5.29 -23.13
CA VAL A 45 -10.00 -6.54 -22.33
C VAL A 45 -8.81 -6.57 -21.38
N MET A 46 -7.60 -6.30 -21.90
CA MET A 46 -6.39 -6.23 -21.08
C MET A 46 -6.47 -5.10 -20.04
N PHE A 47 -7.07 -3.96 -20.40
CA PHE A 47 -7.25 -2.85 -19.47
C PHE A 47 -8.20 -3.18 -18.32
N GLU A 48 -9.32 -3.88 -18.60
CA GLU A 48 -10.26 -4.36 -17.58
C GLU A 48 -9.63 -5.41 -16.65
N GLU A 49 -8.80 -6.32 -17.18
CA GLU A 49 -8.03 -7.27 -16.38
C GLU A 49 -7.08 -6.55 -15.42
N MET A 50 -6.36 -5.52 -15.90
CA MET A 50 -5.51 -4.68 -15.04
C MET A 50 -6.30 -4.00 -13.92
N ILE A 51 -7.54 -3.55 -14.16
CA ILE A 51 -8.40 -2.99 -13.11
C ILE A 51 -8.77 -4.05 -12.06
N LYS A 52 -9.11 -5.26 -12.49
CA LYS A 52 -9.45 -6.38 -11.58
C LYS A 52 -8.25 -6.76 -10.72
N GLU A 53 -7.08 -6.89 -11.32
CA GLU A 53 -5.82 -7.21 -10.62
C GLU A 53 -5.43 -6.16 -9.57
N LYS A 54 -5.65 -4.86 -9.86
CA LYS A 54 -5.46 -3.81 -8.84
C LYS A 54 -6.47 -3.94 -7.70
N ARG A 55 -7.74 -4.24 -8.00
CA ARG A 55 -8.79 -4.37 -6.98
C ARG A 55 -8.47 -5.45 -5.96
N ILE A 56 -8.02 -6.62 -6.42
CA ILE A 56 -7.60 -7.72 -5.53
C ILE A 56 -6.53 -7.26 -4.54
N ARG A 57 -5.50 -6.56 -5.02
CA ARG A 57 -4.41 -6.04 -4.17
C ARG A 57 -4.89 -4.95 -3.21
N ILE A 58 -5.84 -4.12 -3.63
CA ILE A 58 -6.44 -3.09 -2.76
C ILE A 58 -7.22 -3.77 -1.64
N ASP A 59 -7.98 -4.82 -1.95
CA ASP A 59 -8.73 -5.58 -0.94
C ASP A 59 -7.77 -6.24 0.07
N ASP A 60 -6.67 -6.85 -0.39
CA ASP A 60 -5.62 -7.39 0.48
C ASP A 60 -4.98 -6.31 1.39
N ILE A 61 -4.75 -5.11 0.85
CA ILE A 61 -4.23 -3.97 1.62
C ILE A 61 -5.22 -3.54 2.70
N ASN A 62 -6.52 -3.51 2.40
CA ASN A 62 -7.56 -3.14 3.36
C ASN A 62 -7.63 -4.13 4.53
N ASP A 63 -7.58 -5.44 4.24
CA ASP A 63 -7.51 -6.49 5.25
C ASP A 63 -6.25 -6.36 6.13
N MET A 64 -5.12 -6.01 5.53
CA MET A 64 -3.88 -5.76 6.25
C MET A 64 -3.97 -4.51 7.13
N ASP A 65 -4.64 -3.45 6.67
CA ASP A 65 -4.87 -2.23 7.45
C ASP A 65 -5.75 -2.49 8.68
N GLU A 66 -6.80 -3.30 8.55
CA GLU A 66 -7.62 -3.70 9.69
C GLU A 66 -6.81 -4.53 10.71
N LYS A 67 -6.07 -5.54 10.24
CA LYS A 67 -5.20 -6.36 11.11
C LYS A 67 -4.13 -5.51 11.80
N PHE A 68 -3.54 -4.55 11.08
CA PHE A 68 -2.55 -3.63 11.63
C PHE A 68 -3.16 -2.81 12.78
N GLN A 69 -4.32 -2.20 12.56
CA GLN A 69 -4.99 -1.35 13.54
C GLN A 69 -5.33 -2.15 14.81
N ASN A 70 -5.89 -3.35 14.65
CA ASN A 70 -6.22 -4.24 15.75
C ASN A 70 -5.00 -4.62 16.60
N ILE A 71 -3.86 -4.95 15.98
CA ILE A 71 -2.63 -5.29 16.70
C ILE A 71 -2.04 -4.05 17.38
N PHE A 72 -2.00 -2.92 16.68
CA PHE A 72 -1.43 -1.68 17.20
C PHE A 72 -2.20 -1.17 18.43
N ASP A 73 -3.54 -1.22 18.39
CA ASP A 73 -4.39 -0.79 19.51
C ASP A 73 -4.15 -1.60 20.79
N ASN A 74 -3.78 -2.87 20.66
CA ASN A 74 -3.45 -3.73 21.79
C ASN A 74 -2.10 -3.38 22.46
N ILE A 75 -1.15 -2.84 21.70
CA ILE A 75 0.22 -2.60 22.20
C ILE A 75 0.56 -1.11 22.41
N LYS A 76 -0.25 -0.17 21.90
CA LYS A 76 0.04 1.27 21.94
C LYS A 76 0.30 1.81 23.35
N LYS A 77 -0.41 1.30 24.37
CA LYS A 77 -0.22 1.70 25.77
C LYS A 77 1.12 1.23 26.33
N ASP A 78 1.51 -0.01 26.02
CA ASP A 78 2.77 -0.58 26.48
C ASP A 78 3.97 0.05 25.76
N ILE A 79 3.83 0.35 24.47
CA ILE A 79 4.84 1.10 23.70
C ILE A 79 5.06 2.48 24.34
N ALA A 80 3.98 3.19 24.70
CA ALA A 80 4.10 4.51 25.32
C ALA A 80 4.78 4.43 26.70
N ARG A 81 4.46 3.41 27.51
CA ARG A 81 5.01 3.21 28.85
C ARG A 81 6.48 2.79 28.86
N TYR A 82 6.90 1.97 27.89
CA TYR A 82 8.25 1.40 27.83
C TYR A 82 8.99 1.78 26.54
N LYS A 83 8.84 3.05 26.13
CA LYS A 83 9.31 3.57 24.83
C LYS A 83 10.78 3.26 24.54
N GLU A 84 11.65 3.37 25.55
CA GLU A 84 13.09 3.11 25.43
C GLU A 84 13.40 1.69 24.94
N ASN A 85 12.56 0.72 25.28
CA ASN A 85 12.74 -0.68 24.89
C ASN A 85 12.41 -0.96 23.41
N TYR A 86 11.80 0.00 22.71
CA TYR A 86 11.23 -0.20 21.38
C TYR A 86 11.63 0.88 20.37
N ILE A 87 12.62 1.73 20.69
CA ILE A 87 13.01 2.89 19.87
C ILE A 87 13.27 2.51 18.41
N GLU A 88 14.06 1.44 18.19
CA GLU A 88 14.41 0.99 16.83
C GLU A 88 13.20 0.51 16.04
N ALA A 89 12.35 -0.32 16.67
CA ALA A 89 11.13 -0.82 16.05
C ALA A 89 10.14 0.31 15.72
N ILE A 90 9.98 1.29 16.61
CA ILE A 90 9.13 2.47 16.37
C ILE A 90 9.69 3.30 15.22
N ARG A 91 11.02 3.46 15.13
CA ARG A 91 11.66 4.18 14.04
C ARG A 91 11.39 3.50 12.70
N GLU A 92 11.54 2.18 12.63
CA GLU A 92 11.29 1.42 11.40
C GLU A 92 9.81 1.44 11.02
N LEU A 93 8.89 1.30 11.97
CA LEU A 93 7.44 1.45 11.72
C LEU A 93 7.12 2.79 11.07
N LYS A 94 7.65 3.90 11.62
CA LYS A 94 7.43 5.24 11.06
C LYS A 94 8.00 5.38 9.65
N LYS A 95 9.18 4.83 9.41
CA LYS A 95 9.82 4.83 8.09
C LYS A 95 8.92 4.11 7.07
N LEU A 96 8.54 2.86 7.36
CA LEU A 96 7.71 2.06 6.46
C LEU A 96 6.32 2.69 6.23
N ILE A 97 5.71 3.31 7.25
CA ILE A 97 4.45 4.05 7.09
C ILE A 97 4.63 5.20 6.09
N ASN A 98 5.69 5.99 6.23
CA ASN A 98 5.97 7.10 5.31
C ASN A 98 6.23 6.61 3.88
N GLU A 99 6.96 5.51 3.71
CA GLU A 99 7.21 4.88 2.42
C GLU A 99 5.90 4.41 1.75
N ASN A 100 5.03 3.75 2.51
CA ASN A 100 3.70 3.35 2.05
C ASN A 100 2.83 4.56 1.64
N ILE A 101 2.83 5.65 2.41
CA ILE A 101 2.11 6.90 2.07
C ILE A 101 2.65 7.50 0.77
N ASN A 102 3.98 7.56 0.62
CA ASN A 102 4.61 8.08 -0.59
C ASN A 102 4.26 7.25 -1.82
N LEU A 103 4.19 5.92 -1.70
CA LEU A 103 3.75 5.05 -2.79
C LEU A 103 2.27 5.31 -3.15
N LYS A 104 1.38 5.42 -2.16
CA LYS A 104 -0.04 5.77 -2.40
C LYS A 104 -0.18 7.09 -3.18
N MET A 105 0.55 8.14 -2.79
CA MET A 105 0.55 9.41 -3.53
C MET A 105 1.05 9.26 -4.98
N LYS A 106 2.10 8.46 -5.21
CA LYS A 106 2.60 8.20 -6.58
C LYS A 106 1.57 7.48 -7.43
N ILE A 107 0.86 6.50 -6.86
CA ILE A 107 -0.23 5.78 -7.52
C ILE A 107 -1.35 6.76 -7.89
N GLU A 108 -1.83 7.56 -6.94
CA GLU A 108 -2.89 8.55 -7.17
C GLU A 108 -2.55 9.53 -8.29
N LEU A 109 -1.33 10.05 -8.29
CA LEU A 109 -0.84 10.94 -9.36
C LEU A 109 -0.81 10.25 -10.73
N GLN A 110 -0.46 8.96 -10.78
CA GLN A 110 -0.42 8.22 -12.05
C GLN A 110 -1.83 7.81 -12.51
N GLU A 111 -2.74 7.47 -11.61
CA GLU A 111 -4.16 7.24 -11.92
C GLU A 111 -4.81 8.48 -12.52
N GLU A 112 -4.56 9.67 -11.95
CA GLU A 112 -5.04 10.94 -12.48
C GLU A 112 -4.54 11.18 -13.92
N LYS A 113 -3.26 10.89 -14.19
CA LYS A 113 -2.71 10.99 -15.55
C LYS A 113 -3.40 10.01 -16.51
N ASN A 114 -3.61 8.77 -16.08
CA ASN A 114 -4.27 7.76 -16.91
C ASN A 114 -5.72 8.15 -17.23
N ARG A 115 -6.46 8.65 -16.24
CA ARG A 115 -7.85 9.11 -16.43
C ARG A 115 -7.94 10.21 -17.48
N LYS A 116 -7.08 11.23 -17.39
CA LYS A 116 -7.05 12.34 -18.35
C LYS A 116 -6.77 11.89 -19.79
N VAL A 117 -5.93 10.87 -19.98
CA VAL A 117 -5.65 10.33 -21.32
C VAL A 117 -6.87 9.57 -21.87
N LEU A 118 -7.50 8.74 -21.04
CA LEU A 118 -8.72 8.03 -21.42
C LEU A 118 -9.87 8.97 -21.78
N GLU A 119 -10.07 10.04 -21.01
CA GLU A 119 -11.11 11.05 -21.30
C GLU A 119 -10.89 11.71 -22.67
N LYS A 120 -9.64 12.05 -23.00
CA LYS A 120 -9.29 12.62 -24.32
C LYS A 120 -9.50 11.64 -25.47
N ASN A 121 -9.22 10.36 -25.27
CA ASN A 121 -9.36 9.35 -26.32
C ASN A 121 -10.82 8.97 -26.62
N ASN A 122 -11.74 9.28 -25.70
CA ASN A 122 -13.18 9.02 -25.84
C ASN A 122 -13.99 10.28 -26.21
N SER A 123 -13.33 11.43 -26.43
CA SER A 123 -13.93 12.71 -26.83
C SER A 123 -13.77 12.94 -28.33
#